data_AF-A0A6L3IIU7-F1
#
_entry.id   AF-A0A6L3IIU7-F1
#
_cell.length_a   1.000
_cell.length_b   1.000
_cell.length_c   1.000
_cell.angle_alpha   90.00
_cell.angle_beta   90.00
_cell.angle_gamma   90.00
#
_symmetry.space_group_name_H-M   'P 1'
#
loop_
_entity.id
_entity.type
_entity.pdbx_description
1 polymer ?
#
loop_
_entity_poly.entity_id
_entity_poly.type
_entity_poly.pdbx_seq_one_letter_code
_entity_poly.pdbx_strand_id
1 'polypeptide(L)'
;GVERIRVTGIDREDDGTWLNKFVGMGGVDSDGNTTDTCALVGTVQLTRYMDDDTYSALKAHFPELNIRQPEYTMIEFDDEVSDDANVSNLDNGTGYKYDNAYEVSGHISAILKQRHRVLAKVTKKATTRGVNMANVDTTVNNLDGEMTYYPLDDTDSNKYADGTAARLDGTEGDWMMYEPFFWSKGINDYLNGKHYSCNSSNGSDNMPSVPDADVLTLDDIKGTSGGYLSGRKIMSGKDTLSNSYSTDSTYSVCKVNVDGYKRVRFPSVPGTSLVGSIFIDDSGTVISSIVVPTLSNKFEAGMYLIANVPEGATALHFSILNTAEFDKVVLSNSDRIEDMEPEWVPNDEHLCAVVGSSVVGSKLRACITGGSTTASMTWADFHYYSVQRGMQQIDALMHSRIANLFYAKYGRRDSQEQCGAGSHTNNRTTGGTASRGMTDTIGYEEASSINPNVTNSLIENSVHQYAWYREKDDYGGATVTQVNNICCLGYEDIYGHKYDMMDGVDLPNDTGNSG
;
A
#
# COMPACT_ATOMS: atom_id res chain seq x y z
N GLY A 1 -6.85 24.99 -42.53
CA GLY A 1 -6.74 25.47 -41.15
C GLY A 1 -5.30 25.89 -40.89
N VAL A 2 -4.96 26.35 -39.69
CA VAL A 2 -3.54 26.54 -39.32
C VAL A 2 -2.89 25.15 -39.21
N GLU A 3 -1.79 24.93 -39.92
CA GLU A 3 -1.11 23.61 -40.00
C GLU A 3 0.16 23.54 -39.13
N ARG A 4 0.74 24.69 -38.78
CA ARG A 4 1.98 24.80 -38.00
C ARG A 4 1.88 25.94 -37.00
N ILE A 5 2.38 25.73 -35.79
CA ILE A 5 2.32 26.72 -34.71
C ILE A 5 3.63 26.79 -33.93
N ARG A 6 3.86 27.94 -33.28
CA ARG A 6 4.80 28.07 -32.16
C ARG A 6 4.08 28.78 -31.02
N VAL A 7 4.01 28.14 -29.85
CA VAL A 7 3.39 28.69 -28.65
C VAL A 7 4.37 28.56 -27.51
N THR A 8 4.75 29.68 -26.90
CA THR A 8 5.74 29.74 -25.82
C THR A 8 5.13 30.20 -24.52
N GLY A 9 5.74 29.83 -23.40
CA GLY A 9 5.29 30.23 -22.07
C GLY A 9 4.10 29.41 -21.58
N ILE A 10 3.99 28.15 -22.03
CA ILE A 10 2.99 27.23 -21.54
C ILE A 10 3.33 26.87 -20.10
N ASP A 11 2.38 27.05 -19.21
CA ASP A 11 2.43 26.60 -17.83
C ASP A 11 1.00 26.25 -17.42
N ARG A 12 0.68 24.96 -17.38
CA ARG A 12 -0.69 24.50 -17.15
C ARG A 12 -0.77 23.06 -16.64
N GLU A 13 -1.91 22.78 -16.04
CA GLU A 13 -2.40 21.42 -15.81
C GLU A 13 -3.31 20.96 -16.97
N ASP A 14 -3.28 19.67 -17.27
CA ASP A 14 -4.11 19.04 -18.30
C ASP A 14 -4.27 17.52 -18.07
N ASP A 15 -5.36 16.93 -18.54
CA ASP A 15 -5.59 15.47 -18.50
C ASP A 15 -5.11 14.76 -19.79
N GLY A 16 -4.35 15.46 -20.64
CA GLY A 16 -3.90 15.02 -21.96
C GLY A 16 -4.83 15.45 -23.11
N THR A 17 -6.06 15.88 -22.83
CA THR A 17 -7.01 16.29 -23.88
C THR A 17 -6.59 17.56 -24.61
N TRP A 18 -5.85 18.46 -23.96
CA TRP A 18 -5.31 19.63 -24.64
C TRP A 18 -4.16 19.26 -25.56
N LEU A 19 -3.24 18.39 -25.13
CA LEU A 19 -2.13 17.90 -25.96
C LEU A 19 -2.65 17.21 -27.23
N ASN A 20 -3.71 16.41 -27.11
CA ASN A 20 -4.33 15.70 -28.23
C ASN A 20 -4.83 16.62 -29.35
N LYS A 21 -5.15 17.89 -29.07
CA LYS A 21 -5.55 18.87 -30.09
C LYS A 21 -4.41 19.24 -31.04
N PHE A 22 -3.16 18.98 -30.67
CA PHE A 22 -1.95 19.40 -31.39
C PHE A 22 -1.12 18.24 -31.95
N VAL A 23 -1.51 16.99 -31.68
CA VAL A 23 -0.79 15.79 -32.19
C VAL A 23 -0.75 15.75 -33.72
N GLY A 24 -1.73 16.34 -34.41
CA GLY A 24 -1.74 16.46 -35.87
C GLY A 24 -1.08 17.72 -36.44
N MET A 25 -0.51 18.60 -35.60
CA MET A 25 0.09 19.87 -36.03
C MET A 25 1.61 19.79 -36.09
N GLY A 26 2.20 20.44 -37.10
CA GLY A 26 3.64 20.69 -37.16
C GLY A 26 4.04 21.96 -36.40
N GLY A 27 5.32 22.31 -36.47
CA GLY A 27 5.88 23.42 -35.71
C GLY A 27 6.58 24.46 -36.57
N VAL A 28 6.91 25.58 -35.93
CA VAL A 28 7.87 26.57 -36.42
C VAL A 28 8.95 26.71 -35.35
N ASP A 29 10.21 26.52 -35.72
CA ASP A 29 11.35 26.64 -34.80
C ASP A 29 11.62 28.11 -34.42
N SER A 30 12.63 28.34 -33.56
CA SER A 30 12.99 29.70 -33.13
C SER A 30 13.50 30.60 -34.26
N ASP A 31 13.97 30.01 -35.36
CA ASP A 31 14.55 30.70 -36.51
C ASP A 31 13.51 30.93 -37.63
N GLY A 32 12.28 30.44 -37.44
CA GLY A 32 11.18 30.59 -38.39
C GLY A 32 11.09 29.48 -39.43
N ASN A 33 11.85 28.38 -39.29
CA ASN A 33 11.76 27.24 -40.20
C ASN A 33 10.63 26.30 -39.77
N THR A 34 10.07 25.59 -40.75
CA THR A 34 9.01 24.61 -40.52
C THR A 34 9.58 23.30 -39.99
N THR A 35 8.91 22.70 -39.01
CA THR A 35 9.21 21.37 -38.45
C THR A 35 7.97 20.47 -38.51
N ASP A 36 8.19 19.16 -38.48
CA ASP A 36 7.10 18.17 -38.42
C ASP A 36 6.61 17.95 -36.98
N THR A 37 7.45 18.24 -35.98
CA THR A 37 7.11 18.27 -34.55
C THR A 37 6.48 19.60 -34.17
N CYS A 38 5.54 19.59 -33.23
CA CYS A 38 4.82 20.78 -32.80
C CYS A 38 5.65 21.60 -31.81
N ALA A 39 5.77 22.92 -32.04
CA ALA A 39 6.61 23.81 -31.23
C ALA A 39 5.82 24.43 -30.06
N LEU A 40 5.42 23.58 -29.11
CA LEU A 40 4.89 23.99 -27.81
C LEU A 40 6.07 24.10 -26.83
N VAL A 41 6.26 25.26 -26.20
CA VAL A 41 7.40 25.53 -25.30
C VAL A 41 6.89 25.91 -23.91
N GLY A 42 7.31 25.17 -22.90
CA GLY A 42 6.90 25.38 -21.50
C GLY A 42 6.76 24.06 -20.72
N THR A 43 5.84 24.02 -19.75
CA THR A 43 5.53 22.83 -18.95
C THR A 43 4.04 22.52 -18.98
N VAL A 44 3.70 21.24 -19.12
CA VAL A 44 2.35 20.71 -18.85
C VAL A 44 2.46 19.68 -17.74
N GLN A 45 1.75 19.91 -16.65
CA GLN A 45 1.58 18.94 -15.58
C GLN A 45 0.33 18.10 -15.86
N LEU A 46 0.52 16.81 -16.11
CA LEU A 46 -0.59 15.89 -16.33
C LEU A 46 -1.31 15.63 -15.00
N THR A 47 -2.65 15.64 -15.05
CA THR A 47 -3.52 15.31 -13.91
C THR A 47 -3.91 13.83 -13.87
N ARG A 48 -3.58 13.09 -14.94
CA ARG A 48 -3.78 11.64 -15.06
C ARG A 48 -2.55 11.00 -15.66
N TYR A 49 -2.22 9.81 -15.18
CA TYR A 49 -1.12 9.05 -15.72
C TYR A 49 -1.46 8.60 -17.14
N MET A 50 -0.51 8.80 -18.04
CA MET A 50 -0.59 8.34 -19.41
C MET A 50 0.32 7.13 -19.60
N ASP A 51 -0.13 6.10 -20.34
CA ASP A 51 0.70 4.93 -20.58
C ASP A 51 2.05 5.29 -21.24
N ASP A 52 3.06 4.47 -20.99
CA ASP A 52 4.45 4.77 -21.33
C ASP A 52 4.67 4.98 -22.84
N ASP A 53 3.92 4.27 -23.69
CA ASP A 53 4.01 4.35 -25.15
C ASP A 53 3.42 5.66 -25.65
N THR A 54 2.20 6.01 -25.20
CA THR A 54 1.56 7.29 -25.54
C THR A 54 2.38 8.46 -25.01
N TYR A 55 2.85 8.39 -23.77
CA TYR A 55 3.70 9.43 -23.18
C TYR A 55 5.01 9.61 -23.96
N SER A 56 5.66 8.51 -24.36
CA SER A 56 6.88 8.56 -25.18
C SER A 56 6.62 9.18 -26.56
N ALA A 57 5.49 8.84 -27.19
CA ALA A 57 5.08 9.44 -28.45
C ALA A 57 4.82 10.95 -28.33
N LEU A 58 4.17 11.40 -27.24
CA LEU A 58 3.97 12.82 -27.00
C LEU A 58 5.28 13.57 -26.79
N LYS A 59 6.22 13.04 -25.99
CA LYS A 59 7.54 13.68 -25.83
C LYS A 59 8.29 13.82 -27.15
N ALA A 60 8.22 12.79 -28.00
CA ALA A 60 8.86 12.83 -29.31
C ALA A 60 8.22 13.89 -30.21
N HIS A 61 6.90 14.08 -30.13
CA HIS A 61 6.16 15.06 -30.93
C HIS A 61 6.25 16.50 -30.40
N PHE A 62 6.43 16.67 -29.08
CA PHE A 62 6.54 17.97 -28.40
C PHE A 62 7.91 18.15 -27.72
N PRO A 63 9.02 18.21 -28.49
CA PRO A 63 10.37 18.17 -27.93
C PRO A 63 10.76 19.39 -27.08
N GLU A 64 10.08 20.54 -27.27
CA GLU A 64 10.31 21.76 -26.49
C GLU A 64 9.36 21.88 -25.28
N LEU A 65 8.44 20.92 -25.10
CA LEU A 65 7.47 20.91 -24.01
C LEU A 65 7.89 19.93 -22.91
N ASN A 66 8.00 20.42 -21.69
CA ASN A 66 8.20 19.57 -20.53
C ASN A 66 6.86 18.98 -20.09
N ILE A 67 6.51 17.79 -20.58
CA ILE A 67 5.33 17.06 -20.15
C ILE A 67 5.70 16.27 -18.89
N ARG A 68 5.02 16.53 -17.78
CA ARG A 68 5.23 15.85 -16.49
C ARG A 68 4.04 14.94 -16.18
N GLN A 69 4.30 13.67 -15.87
CA GLN A 69 3.28 12.75 -15.34
C GLN A 69 2.88 13.17 -13.91
N PRO A 70 1.73 12.72 -13.39
CA PRO A 70 1.49 12.73 -11.94
C PRO A 70 2.66 12.05 -11.21
N GLU A 71 2.95 12.48 -9.98
CA GLU A 71 4.08 11.91 -9.23
C GLU A 71 3.72 10.59 -8.52
N TYR A 72 2.44 10.23 -8.49
CA TYR A 72 1.91 9.02 -7.87
C TYR A 72 0.52 8.67 -8.42
N THR A 73 0.11 7.42 -8.21
CA THR A 73 -1.26 6.94 -8.43
C THR A 73 -1.96 6.78 -7.09
N MET A 74 -3.23 7.19 -7.00
CA MET A 74 -4.03 7.16 -5.78
C MET A 74 -5.26 6.27 -5.94
N ILE A 75 -5.50 5.40 -4.96
CA ILE A 75 -6.72 4.60 -4.84
C ILE A 75 -7.50 4.99 -3.59
N GLU A 76 -8.81 4.84 -3.64
CA GLU A 76 -9.77 5.12 -2.56
C GLU A 76 -10.48 3.83 -2.17
N PHE A 77 -10.61 3.59 -0.87
CA PHE A 77 -11.41 2.52 -0.25
C PHE A 77 -12.63 3.14 0.40
N ASP A 78 -13.77 2.46 0.29
CA ASP A 78 -15.02 2.86 0.93
C ASP A 78 -15.39 1.94 2.10
N ASP A 79 -15.07 2.33 3.33
CA ASP A 79 -15.29 1.49 4.52
C ASP A 79 -16.76 1.41 4.95
N GLU A 80 -17.62 2.28 4.39
CA GLU A 80 -19.07 2.22 4.61
C GLU A 80 -19.73 1.10 3.78
N VAL A 81 -18.99 0.54 2.82
CA VAL A 81 -19.44 -0.52 1.92
C VAL A 81 -18.91 -1.87 2.40
N SER A 82 -19.81 -2.83 2.57
CA SER A 82 -19.45 -4.19 2.99
C SER A 82 -18.83 -5.03 1.87
N ASP A 83 -19.11 -4.69 0.61
CA ASP A 83 -18.53 -5.32 -0.58
C ASP A 83 -17.01 -5.31 -0.49
N ASP A 84 -16.37 -6.42 -0.86
CA ASP A 84 -14.93 -6.51 -0.86
C ASP A 84 -14.31 -5.76 -2.05
N ALA A 85 -15.04 -5.63 -3.17
CA ALA A 85 -14.66 -4.86 -4.35
C ALA A 85 -14.98 -3.36 -4.20
N ASN A 86 -14.69 -2.78 -3.04
CA ASN A 86 -15.00 -1.41 -2.66
C ASN A 86 -13.86 -0.40 -2.93
N VAL A 87 -12.94 -0.72 -3.84
CA VAL A 87 -11.78 0.11 -4.14
C VAL A 87 -11.97 0.79 -5.50
N SER A 88 -11.52 2.04 -5.59
CA SER A 88 -11.58 2.85 -6.82
C SER A 88 -10.23 3.43 -7.16
N ASN A 89 -9.86 3.40 -8.43
CA ASN A 89 -8.67 4.06 -8.94
C ASN A 89 -9.03 5.48 -9.39
N LEU A 90 -8.52 6.47 -8.66
CA LEU A 90 -8.86 7.88 -8.89
C LEU A 90 -8.13 8.47 -10.12
N ASP A 91 -7.04 7.83 -10.55
CA ASP A 91 -6.23 8.28 -11.68
C ASP A 91 -6.91 8.02 -13.03
N ASN A 92 -7.45 6.81 -13.22
CA ASN A 92 -8.15 6.44 -14.45
C ASN A 92 -9.68 6.47 -14.35
N GLY A 93 -10.24 6.71 -13.15
CA GLY A 93 -11.68 6.80 -12.95
C GLY A 93 -12.39 5.45 -13.03
N THR A 94 -11.78 4.40 -12.47
CA THR A 94 -12.34 3.04 -12.47
C THR A 94 -12.61 2.49 -11.08
N GLY A 95 -13.47 1.47 -10.97
CA GLY A 95 -13.85 0.79 -9.74
C GLY A 95 -15.13 1.33 -9.09
N TYR A 96 -15.32 1.00 -7.82
CA TYR A 96 -16.61 1.09 -7.13
C TYR A 96 -17.30 2.46 -7.24
N LYS A 97 -16.56 3.54 -6.98
CA LYS A 97 -17.02 4.95 -7.02
C LYS A 97 -17.54 5.37 -8.40
N TYR A 98 -17.07 4.72 -9.46
CA TYR A 98 -17.36 5.08 -10.85
C TYR A 98 -18.33 4.10 -11.52
N ASP A 99 -18.86 3.12 -10.78
CA ASP A 99 -19.82 2.13 -11.27
C ASP A 99 -19.32 1.40 -12.53
N ASN A 100 -18.05 1.00 -12.52
CA ASN A 100 -17.41 0.25 -13.60
C ASN A 100 -16.34 -0.71 -13.04
N ALA A 101 -15.81 -1.57 -13.92
CA ALA A 101 -14.76 -2.51 -13.53
C ALA A 101 -13.46 -1.77 -13.16
N TYR A 102 -12.84 -2.15 -12.05
CA TYR A 102 -11.55 -1.61 -11.63
C TYR A 102 -10.45 -1.96 -12.64
N GLU A 103 -9.61 -0.98 -12.98
CA GLU A 103 -8.40 -1.17 -13.77
C GLU A 103 -7.20 -0.54 -13.06
N VAL A 104 -6.11 -1.30 -12.95
CA VAL A 104 -4.84 -0.81 -12.42
C VAL A 104 -4.15 0.13 -13.44
N SER A 105 -3.58 1.24 -12.96
CA SER A 105 -2.90 2.23 -13.81
C SER A 105 -1.63 2.80 -13.19
N GLY A 106 -0.91 3.57 -14.01
CA GLY A 106 0.17 4.44 -13.60
C GLY A 106 1.28 3.79 -12.78
N HIS A 107 1.60 4.42 -11.67
CA HIS A 107 2.71 4.00 -10.82
C HIS A 107 2.49 2.61 -10.23
N ILE A 108 1.25 2.19 -9.97
CA ILE A 108 0.96 0.83 -9.50
C ILE A 108 1.33 -0.17 -10.60
N SER A 109 0.91 0.07 -11.85
CA SER A 109 1.31 -0.77 -12.99
C SER A 109 2.82 -0.78 -13.20
N ALA A 110 3.50 0.36 -13.03
CA ALA A 110 4.95 0.46 -13.16
C ALA A 110 5.70 -0.31 -12.05
N ILE A 111 5.18 -0.34 -10.82
CA ILE A 111 5.71 -1.16 -9.71
C ILE A 111 5.51 -2.64 -10.04
N LEU A 112 4.29 -3.04 -10.42
CA LEU A 112 3.98 -4.44 -10.74
C LEU A 112 4.82 -4.98 -11.90
N LYS A 113 5.16 -4.15 -12.90
CA LYS A 113 6.01 -4.54 -14.04
C LYS A 113 7.47 -4.82 -13.66
N GLN A 114 7.96 -4.27 -12.55
CA GLN A 114 9.34 -4.48 -12.08
C GLN A 114 9.48 -5.72 -11.19
N ARG A 115 8.36 -6.31 -10.77
CA ARG A 115 8.29 -7.46 -9.88
C ARG A 115 8.48 -8.74 -10.68
N HIS A 116 9.48 -9.55 -10.30
CA HIS A 116 9.77 -10.82 -10.95
C HIS A 116 10.21 -11.87 -9.93
N ARG A 117 9.99 -13.15 -10.25
CA ARG A 117 10.61 -14.24 -9.50
C ARG A 117 12.09 -14.34 -9.86
N VAL A 118 12.92 -14.72 -8.90
CA VAL A 118 14.38 -14.82 -9.04
C VAL A 118 14.91 -16.07 -8.35
N LEU A 119 16.10 -16.53 -8.76
CA LEU A 119 16.93 -17.41 -7.94
C LEU A 119 18.01 -16.59 -7.26
N ALA A 120 18.09 -16.66 -5.93
CA ALA A 120 18.97 -15.82 -5.14
C ALA A 120 19.91 -16.62 -4.22
N LYS A 121 21.12 -16.10 -4.01
CA LYS A 121 22.13 -16.67 -3.10
C LYS A 121 22.74 -15.58 -2.23
N VAL A 122 22.86 -15.87 -0.94
CA VAL A 122 23.67 -15.06 -0.02
C VAL A 122 25.14 -15.22 -0.41
N THR A 123 25.80 -14.11 -0.74
CA THR A 123 27.22 -14.03 -1.08
C THR A 123 28.06 -13.56 0.10
N LYS A 124 27.47 -12.74 0.98
CA LYS A 124 28.06 -12.29 2.24
C LYS A 124 27.01 -12.34 3.33
N LYS A 125 27.31 -13.06 4.41
CA LYS A 125 26.43 -13.14 5.58
C LYS A 125 26.42 -11.79 6.31
N ALA A 126 25.24 -11.31 6.68
CA ALA A 126 25.07 -10.13 7.51
C ALA A 126 25.79 -10.29 8.87
N THR A 127 26.26 -9.18 9.43
CA THR A 127 26.62 -9.13 10.84
C THR A 127 25.34 -9.15 11.68
N THR A 128 25.50 -9.44 12.97
CA THR A 128 24.37 -9.67 13.87
C THR A 128 24.41 -8.78 15.10
N ARG A 129 23.24 -8.44 15.65
CA ARG A 129 23.09 -7.70 16.91
C ARG A 129 22.10 -8.39 17.84
N GLY A 130 22.34 -8.30 19.15
CA GLY A 130 21.40 -8.76 20.16
C GLY A 130 20.23 -7.78 20.32
N VAL A 131 19.01 -8.30 20.39
CA VAL A 131 17.79 -7.53 20.61
C VAL A 131 16.88 -8.27 21.59
N ASN A 132 16.06 -7.53 22.32
CA ASN A 132 14.92 -8.10 23.04
C ASN A 132 13.68 -7.90 22.17
N MET A 133 13.03 -8.99 21.77
CA MET A 133 11.76 -8.96 21.03
C MET A 133 10.75 -9.79 21.82
N ALA A 134 9.60 -9.21 22.17
CA ALA A 134 8.58 -9.89 22.98
C ALA A 134 9.09 -10.52 24.29
N ASN A 135 9.97 -9.85 25.04
CA ASN A 135 10.65 -10.38 26.23
C ASN A 135 11.57 -11.60 25.97
N VAL A 136 11.94 -11.85 24.72
CA VAL A 136 12.90 -12.88 24.33
C VAL A 136 14.19 -12.21 23.86
N ASP A 137 15.29 -12.48 24.57
CA ASP A 137 16.63 -12.08 24.12
C ASP A 137 17.04 -12.97 22.95
N THR A 138 17.18 -12.37 21.77
CA THR A 138 17.51 -13.05 20.51
C THR A 138 18.54 -12.24 19.72
N THR A 139 18.92 -12.73 18.55
CA THR A 139 19.89 -12.11 17.66
C THR A 139 19.27 -11.88 16.29
N VAL A 140 19.37 -10.66 15.76
CA VAL A 140 18.88 -10.31 14.41
C VAL A 140 20.04 -9.95 13.49
N ASN A 141 19.81 -10.11 12.18
CA ASN A 141 20.75 -9.66 11.17
C ASN A 141 20.71 -8.13 11.00
N ASN A 142 21.88 -7.55 10.69
CA ASN A 142 22.01 -6.19 10.20
C ASN A 142 21.77 -6.15 8.68
N LEU A 143 21.59 -4.96 8.12
CA LEU A 143 21.36 -4.75 6.69
C LEU A 143 22.67 -4.70 5.87
N ASP A 144 23.75 -5.33 6.35
CA ASP A 144 25.08 -5.31 5.74
C ASP A 144 25.47 -6.64 5.04
N GLY A 145 24.51 -7.57 4.94
CA GLY A 145 24.60 -8.76 4.13
C GLY A 145 24.48 -8.47 2.64
N GLU A 146 24.92 -9.40 1.80
CA GLU A 146 24.84 -9.26 0.34
C GLU A 146 24.24 -10.53 -0.26
N MET A 147 23.37 -10.33 -1.26
CA MET A 147 22.79 -11.39 -2.07
C MET A 147 23.04 -11.09 -3.55
N THR A 148 23.26 -12.15 -4.33
CA THR A 148 23.16 -12.09 -5.79
C THR A 148 21.87 -12.77 -6.21
N TYR A 149 21.21 -12.25 -7.23
CA TYR A 149 20.04 -12.89 -7.82
C TYR A 149 20.10 -12.83 -9.35
N TYR A 150 19.32 -13.68 -10.00
CA TYR A 150 19.08 -13.60 -11.44
C TYR A 150 17.58 -13.80 -11.73
N PRO A 151 16.96 -12.98 -12.59
CA PRO A 151 15.54 -13.10 -12.93
C PRO A 151 15.16 -14.43 -13.60
N LEU A 152 13.97 -14.92 -13.27
CA LEU A 152 13.30 -16.02 -13.94
C LEU A 152 12.36 -15.49 -15.02
N ASP A 153 11.96 -16.34 -15.96
CA ASP A 153 10.97 -16.01 -16.97
C ASP A 153 9.58 -15.85 -16.31
N ASP A 154 8.92 -14.71 -16.58
CA ASP A 154 7.61 -14.37 -16.02
C ASP A 154 6.48 -15.27 -16.50
N THR A 155 6.70 -16.10 -17.52
CA THR A 155 5.74 -17.08 -18.02
C THR A 155 6.07 -18.50 -17.58
N ASP A 156 7.31 -18.77 -17.17
CA ASP A 156 7.78 -20.10 -16.75
C ASP A 156 9.02 -20.00 -15.85
N SER A 157 8.82 -20.09 -14.54
CA SER A 157 9.90 -20.04 -13.55
C SER A 157 10.87 -21.23 -13.62
N ASN A 158 10.62 -22.25 -14.45
CA ASN A 158 11.62 -23.28 -14.75
C ASN A 158 12.69 -22.79 -15.75
N LYS A 159 12.60 -21.53 -16.19
CA LYS A 159 13.59 -20.87 -17.02
C LYS A 159 14.07 -19.59 -16.35
N TYR A 160 15.34 -19.26 -16.59
CA TYR A 160 15.86 -17.93 -16.39
C TYR A 160 15.29 -16.98 -17.44
N ALA A 161 15.31 -15.67 -17.18
CA ALA A 161 14.80 -14.67 -18.10
C ALA A 161 15.52 -14.64 -19.47
N ASP A 162 16.69 -15.26 -19.59
CA ASP A 162 17.40 -15.46 -20.87
C ASP A 162 16.96 -16.72 -21.64
N GLY A 163 15.98 -17.46 -21.11
CA GLY A 163 15.42 -18.68 -21.70
C GLY A 163 16.18 -19.96 -21.35
N THR A 164 17.29 -19.89 -20.61
CA THR A 164 18.00 -21.10 -20.15
C THR A 164 17.26 -21.79 -19.01
N ALA A 165 17.47 -23.09 -18.80
CA ALA A 165 16.77 -23.85 -17.75
C ALA A 165 17.26 -23.45 -16.34
N ALA A 166 16.32 -23.27 -15.41
CA ALA A 166 16.57 -22.95 -14.00
C ALA A 166 16.21 -24.13 -13.09
N ARG A 167 16.95 -24.28 -11.98
CA ARG A 167 16.67 -25.31 -10.96
C ARG A 167 16.16 -24.72 -9.66
N LEU A 168 14.88 -24.93 -9.42
CA LEU A 168 14.18 -24.45 -8.21
C LEU A 168 14.32 -25.40 -7.01
N ASP A 169 15.22 -26.38 -7.06
CA ASP A 169 15.43 -27.43 -6.05
C ASP A 169 16.40 -27.02 -4.91
N GLY A 170 16.81 -25.76 -4.89
CA GLY A 170 17.75 -25.23 -3.91
C GLY A 170 19.24 -25.36 -4.31
N THR A 171 19.56 -26.03 -5.42
CA THR A 171 20.95 -26.14 -5.91
C THR A 171 21.46 -24.85 -6.56
N GLU A 172 20.56 -24.07 -7.16
CA GLU A 172 20.86 -22.81 -7.84
C GLU A 172 20.46 -21.57 -7.04
N GLY A 173 19.94 -21.73 -5.82
CA GLY A 173 19.56 -20.62 -4.95
C GLY A 173 18.20 -20.86 -4.31
N ASP A 174 17.76 -19.87 -3.54
CA ASP A 174 16.40 -19.80 -3.03
C ASP A 174 15.51 -19.13 -4.08
N TRP A 175 14.29 -19.63 -4.19
CA TRP A 175 13.25 -19.08 -5.06
C TRP A 175 12.58 -17.91 -4.36
N MET A 176 12.93 -16.71 -4.80
CA MET A 176 12.52 -15.45 -4.18
C MET A 176 11.72 -14.60 -5.17
N MET A 177 10.95 -13.68 -4.64
CA MET A 177 10.27 -12.60 -5.31
C MET A 177 11.13 -11.36 -5.16
N TYR A 178 11.40 -10.67 -6.27
CA TYR A 178 11.99 -9.35 -6.27
C TYR A 178 10.89 -8.31 -6.04
N GLU A 179 10.94 -7.63 -4.90
CA GLU A 179 10.09 -6.50 -4.56
C GLU A 179 10.88 -5.21 -4.81
N PRO A 180 10.48 -4.38 -5.80
CA PRO A 180 11.20 -3.16 -6.16
C PRO A 180 11.04 -2.08 -5.09
N PHE A 181 11.93 -1.09 -5.15
CA PHE A 181 11.73 0.14 -4.40
C PHE A 181 10.50 0.91 -4.90
N PHE A 182 9.71 1.48 -3.97
CA PHE A 182 8.69 2.49 -4.31
C PHE A 182 8.35 3.37 -3.10
N TRP A 183 7.82 4.57 -3.35
CA TRP A 183 7.28 5.42 -2.29
C TRP A 183 5.79 5.14 -2.09
N SER A 184 5.35 5.14 -0.84
CA SER A 184 3.92 5.04 -0.52
C SER A 184 3.50 6.03 0.55
N LYS A 185 2.19 6.29 0.59
CA LYS A 185 1.53 7.12 1.60
C LYS A 185 0.11 6.60 1.80
N GLY A 186 -0.30 6.41 3.05
CA GLY A 186 -1.64 5.94 3.41
C GLY A 186 -2.37 7.02 4.19
N ILE A 187 -3.64 7.28 3.86
CA ILE A 187 -4.46 8.28 4.51
C ILE A 187 -5.72 7.62 5.06
N ASN A 188 -5.96 7.80 6.35
CA ASN A 188 -7.15 7.34 7.04
C ASN A 188 -8.12 8.51 7.25
N ASP A 189 -9.07 8.68 6.34
CA ASP A 189 -10.12 9.69 6.44
C ASP A 189 -11.34 9.13 7.20
N TYR A 190 -11.09 8.83 8.48
CA TYR A 190 -12.04 8.11 9.33
C TYR A 190 -13.41 8.79 9.43
N LEU A 191 -13.46 10.13 9.47
CA LEU A 191 -14.72 10.86 9.61
C LEU A 191 -15.63 10.75 8.38
N ASN A 192 -15.06 10.43 7.22
CA ASN A 192 -15.80 10.22 5.98
C ASN A 192 -15.88 8.73 5.58
N GLY A 193 -15.40 7.82 6.44
CA GLY A 193 -15.41 6.38 6.17
C GLY A 193 -14.60 5.97 4.95
N LYS A 194 -13.49 6.68 4.66
CA LYS A 194 -12.62 6.38 3.53
C LYS A 194 -11.18 6.12 3.96
N HIS A 195 -10.49 5.32 3.17
CA HIS A 195 -9.03 5.22 3.19
C HIS A 195 -8.46 5.50 1.81
N TYR A 196 -7.25 6.02 1.76
CA TYR A 196 -6.56 6.27 0.51
C TYR A 196 -5.15 5.71 0.55
N SER A 197 -4.67 5.23 -0.58
CA SER A 197 -3.29 4.80 -0.76
C SER A 197 -2.69 5.46 -1.99
N CYS A 198 -1.58 6.16 -1.81
CA CYS A 198 -0.78 6.74 -2.88
C CYS A 198 0.46 5.88 -3.09
N ASN A 199 0.77 5.55 -4.34
CA ASN A 199 1.92 4.75 -4.73
C ASN A 199 2.71 5.47 -5.82
N SER A 200 4.03 5.57 -5.66
CA SER A 200 4.93 6.16 -6.64
C SER A 200 6.09 5.23 -6.95
N SER A 201 6.22 4.87 -8.22
CA SER A 201 7.35 4.10 -8.77
C SER A 201 8.62 4.94 -8.97
N ASN A 202 8.68 6.18 -8.46
CA ASN A 202 9.87 6.99 -8.57
C ASN A 202 11.02 6.36 -7.78
N GLY A 203 12.26 6.55 -8.27
CA GLY A 203 13.45 6.06 -7.59
C GLY A 203 13.68 6.70 -6.22
N SER A 204 14.56 6.11 -5.42
CA SER A 204 14.90 6.57 -4.07
C SER A 204 15.42 8.01 -4.00
N ASP A 205 16.04 8.49 -5.08
CA ASP A 205 16.55 9.87 -5.16
C ASP A 205 15.50 10.88 -5.63
N ASN A 206 14.29 10.41 -5.99
CA ASN A 206 13.22 11.21 -6.59
C ASN A 206 11.91 11.06 -5.80
N MET A 207 11.96 11.36 -4.50
CA MET A 207 10.77 11.39 -3.65
C MET A 207 9.70 12.35 -4.24
N PRO A 208 8.41 11.95 -4.27
CA PRO A 208 7.34 12.87 -4.67
C PRO A 208 7.32 14.12 -3.79
N SER A 209 6.69 15.19 -4.29
CA SER A 209 6.59 16.45 -3.57
C SER A 209 5.91 16.30 -2.20
N VAL A 210 6.42 17.08 -1.24
CA VAL A 210 5.84 17.21 0.10
C VAL A 210 5.01 18.50 0.12
N PRO A 211 3.75 18.46 0.59
CA PRO A 211 2.90 19.64 0.63
C PRO A 211 3.39 20.67 1.64
N ASP A 212 2.99 21.93 1.44
CA ASP A 212 3.19 22.98 2.43
C ASP A 212 2.14 22.84 3.54
N ALA A 213 2.59 22.44 4.73
CA ALA A 213 1.77 22.23 5.91
C ALA A 213 2.58 22.44 7.19
N ASP A 214 1.93 22.95 8.23
CA ASP A 214 2.53 23.08 9.54
C ASP A 214 2.34 21.81 10.34
N VAL A 215 3.45 21.20 10.76
CA VAL A 215 3.48 19.94 11.50
C VAL A 215 3.92 20.22 12.94
N LEU A 216 3.10 19.83 13.91
CA LEU A 216 3.35 20.03 15.33
C LEU A 216 3.48 18.70 16.06
N THR A 217 4.60 18.50 16.76
CA THR A 217 4.78 17.39 17.70
C THR A 217 4.09 17.68 19.03
N LEU A 218 3.96 16.66 19.88
CA LEU A 218 3.45 16.87 21.25
C LEU A 218 4.31 17.87 22.05
N ASP A 219 5.63 17.88 21.81
CA ASP A 219 6.54 18.77 22.53
C ASP A 219 6.42 20.22 22.05
N ASP A 220 6.18 20.46 20.75
CA ASP A 220 5.85 21.79 20.22
C ASP A 220 4.57 22.36 20.85
N ILE A 221 3.56 21.49 20.99
CA ILE A 221 2.28 21.84 21.64
C ILE A 221 2.50 22.16 23.11
N LYS A 222 3.28 21.36 23.85
CA LYS A 222 3.62 21.65 25.26
C LYS A 222 4.46 22.92 25.43
N GLY A 223 5.29 23.23 24.44
CA GLY A 223 6.08 24.46 24.40
C GLY A 223 5.23 25.73 24.21
N THR A 224 4.00 25.57 23.71
CA THR A 224 3.05 26.68 23.50
C THR A 224 2.30 27.00 24.80
N SER A 225 2.17 28.29 25.12
CA SER A 225 1.45 28.73 26.32
C SER A 225 -0.01 28.27 26.31
N GLY A 226 -0.39 27.45 27.30
CA GLY A 226 -1.73 26.85 27.37
C GLY A 226 -2.01 25.80 26.30
N GLY A 227 -0.98 25.32 25.59
CA GLY A 227 -1.08 24.28 24.56
C GLY A 227 -1.37 22.89 25.11
N TYR A 228 -1.08 22.65 26.40
CA TYR A 228 -1.25 21.34 27.02
C TYR A 228 -1.79 21.46 28.45
N LEU A 229 -2.76 20.60 28.78
CA LEU A 229 -3.37 20.53 30.11
C LEU A 229 -3.52 19.07 30.55
N SER A 230 -2.70 18.67 31.52
CA SER A 230 -2.70 17.32 32.08
C SER A 230 -3.89 17.08 33.02
N GLY A 231 -4.34 15.82 33.09
CA GLY A 231 -5.37 15.36 34.02
C GLY A 231 -6.77 15.89 33.71
N ARG A 232 -6.99 16.23 32.43
CA ARG A 232 -8.23 16.79 31.92
C ARG A 232 -8.60 16.12 30.60
N LYS A 233 -9.89 16.18 30.29
CA LYS A 233 -10.45 15.82 28.99
C LYS A 233 -11.49 16.84 28.53
N ILE A 234 -11.72 16.88 27.23
CA ILE A 234 -12.79 17.64 26.60
C ILE A 234 -14.03 16.77 26.47
N MET A 235 -15.14 17.28 26.99
CA MET A 235 -16.48 16.75 26.83
C MET A 235 -17.21 17.53 25.73
N SER A 236 -17.80 16.82 24.78
CA SER A 236 -18.62 17.44 23.74
C SER A 236 -20.01 17.85 24.26
N GLY A 237 -20.77 18.59 23.44
CA GLY A 237 -22.15 19.00 23.77
C GLY A 237 -22.27 20.11 24.83
N LYS A 238 -21.24 20.97 24.95
CA LYS A 238 -21.23 22.16 25.81
C LYS A 238 -21.03 23.41 24.96
N ASP A 239 -21.56 24.54 25.41
CA ASP A 239 -21.54 25.79 24.64
C ASP A 239 -20.23 26.58 24.78
N THR A 240 -19.42 26.30 25.81
CA THR A 240 -18.18 27.04 26.10
C THR A 240 -17.04 26.10 26.49
N LEU A 241 -15.81 26.49 26.15
CA LEU A 241 -14.58 25.75 26.49
C LEU A 241 -14.51 25.45 28.00
N SER A 242 -14.82 26.43 28.84
CA SER A 242 -14.77 26.27 30.30
C SER A 242 -15.70 25.17 30.80
N ASN A 243 -16.86 24.98 30.16
CA ASN A 243 -17.84 23.96 30.53
C ASN A 243 -17.50 22.58 29.93
N SER A 244 -16.69 22.54 28.87
CA SER A 244 -16.22 21.31 28.24
C SER A 244 -15.12 20.60 29.04
N TYR A 245 -14.36 21.29 29.89
CA TYR A 245 -13.31 20.65 30.68
C TYR A 245 -13.88 19.75 31.79
N SER A 246 -13.44 18.49 31.81
CA SER A 246 -13.70 17.54 32.88
C SER A 246 -12.40 16.98 33.45
N THR A 247 -12.39 16.65 34.75
CA THR A 247 -11.21 16.07 35.41
C THR A 247 -11.11 14.58 35.15
N ASP A 248 -9.96 14.15 34.63
CA ASP A 248 -9.66 12.73 34.40
C ASP A 248 -8.14 12.55 34.22
N SER A 249 -7.47 11.87 35.16
CA SER A 249 -6.01 11.69 35.14
C SER A 249 -5.50 10.76 34.05
N THR A 250 -6.39 10.04 33.37
CA THR A 250 -6.04 9.15 32.26
C THR A 250 -5.81 9.92 30.95
N TYR A 251 -6.37 11.13 30.85
CA TYR A 251 -6.28 11.97 29.67
C TYR A 251 -5.44 13.22 29.89
N SER A 252 -5.09 13.85 28.78
CA SER A 252 -4.65 15.23 28.70
C SER A 252 -5.37 15.94 27.55
N VAL A 253 -5.47 17.27 27.64
CA VAL A 253 -6.01 18.10 26.55
C VAL A 253 -4.87 18.82 25.85
N CYS A 254 -4.84 18.74 24.52
CA CYS A 254 -3.99 19.55 23.68
C CYS A 254 -4.81 20.69 23.05
N LYS A 255 -4.16 21.84 22.83
CA LYS A 255 -4.69 23.02 22.15
C LYS A 255 -3.76 23.40 21.01
N VAL A 256 -4.34 23.59 19.82
CA VAL A 256 -3.62 24.13 18.65
C VAL A 256 -4.39 25.32 18.07
N ASN A 257 -3.64 26.31 17.54
CA ASN A 257 -4.22 27.41 16.78
C ASN A 257 -4.60 26.92 15.38
N VAL A 258 -5.83 27.17 14.95
CA VAL A 258 -6.33 26.75 13.63
C VAL A 258 -6.74 27.96 12.77
N ASP A 259 -6.59 29.17 13.29
CA ASP A 259 -6.90 30.40 12.55
C ASP A 259 -6.07 30.48 11.26
N GLY A 260 -6.75 30.75 10.14
CA GLY A 260 -6.12 30.83 8.82
C GLY A 260 -5.82 29.50 8.13
N TYR A 261 -6.19 28.35 8.71
CA TYR A 261 -6.08 27.04 8.06
C TYR A 261 -7.45 26.51 7.61
N LYS A 262 -7.48 25.74 6.51
CA LYS A 262 -8.70 25.07 6.03
C LYS A 262 -8.94 23.72 6.71
N ARG A 263 -7.87 22.99 7.04
CA ARG A 263 -7.94 21.63 7.57
C ARG A 263 -6.94 21.36 8.67
N VAL A 264 -7.28 20.40 9.52
CA VAL A 264 -6.44 19.90 10.60
C VAL A 264 -6.51 18.37 10.69
N ARG A 265 -5.35 17.72 10.82
CA ARG A 265 -5.19 16.33 11.22
C ARG A 265 -4.71 16.31 12.66
N PHE A 266 -5.33 15.53 13.54
CA PHE A 266 -4.95 15.49 14.96
C PHE A 266 -5.26 14.14 15.61
N PRO A 267 -4.42 13.68 16.56
CA PRO A 267 -4.70 12.47 17.33
C PRO A 267 -5.96 12.61 18.17
N SER A 268 -6.71 11.53 18.34
CA SER A 268 -7.95 11.53 19.11
C SER A 268 -8.12 10.22 19.90
N VAL A 269 -9.27 10.09 20.55
CA VAL A 269 -9.66 8.93 21.37
C VAL A 269 -11.08 8.50 21.02
N PRO A 270 -11.44 7.23 21.28
CA PRO A 270 -12.83 6.78 21.20
C PRO A 270 -13.75 7.65 22.06
N GLY A 271 -14.94 7.97 21.56
CA GLY A 271 -15.87 8.93 22.17
C GLY A 271 -16.64 8.42 23.39
N THR A 272 -16.08 7.46 24.12
CA THR A 272 -16.69 6.89 25.32
C THR A 272 -17.02 7.98 26.32
N SER A 273 -18.27 8.02 26.77
CA SER A 273 -18.78 9.10 27.64
C SER A 273 -18.67 10.51 27.03
N LEU A 274 -18.79 10.66 25.70
CA LEU A 274 -18.76 11.96 25.00
C LEU A 274 -17.41 12.69 25.08
N VAL A 275 -16.33 11.97 25.33
CA VAL A 275 -14.97 12.52 25.22
C VAL A 275 -14.69 12.82 23.74
N GLY A 276 -13.97 13.89 23.45
CA GLY A 276 -13.64 14.20 22.07
C GLY A 276 -12.83 15.47 21.91
N SER A 277 -13.21 16.25 20.89
CA SER A 277 -12.57 17.51 20.51
C SER A 277 -13.60 18.59 20.20
N ILE A 278 -13.20 19.85 20.34
CA ILE A 278 -14.02 21.04 20.10
C ILE A 278 -13.24 22.12 19.37
N PHE A 279 -13.89 22.75 18.39
CA PHE A 279 -13.44 24.00 17.80
C PHE A 279 -14.08 25.16 18.55
N ILE A 280 -13.29 26.20 18.83
CA ILE A 280 -13.76 27.39 19.54
C ILE A 280 -13.41 28.67 18.78
N ASP A 281 -14.18 29.72 19.03
CA ASP A 281 -13.81 31.08 18.65
C ASP A 281 -12.85 31.72 19.68
N ASP A 282 -12.46 32.96 19.43
CA ASP A 282 -11.60 33.78 20.31
C ASP A 282 -12.25 34.10 21.67
N SER A 283 -13.58 34.04 21.78
CA SER A 283 -14.33 34.22 23.02
C SER A 283 -14.39 32.97 23.90
N GLY A 284 -13.98 31.81 23.37
CA GLY A 284 -14.10 30.52 24.03
C GLY A 284 -15.48 29.85 23.88
N THR A 285 -16.29 30.33 22.94
CA THR A 285 -17.56 29.71 22.56
C THR A 285 -17.28 28.52 21.64
N VAL A 286 -17.98 27.41 21.85
CA VAL A 286 -17.85 26.21 21.03
C VAL A 286 -18.59 26.40 19.70
N ILE A 287 -17.88 26.26 18.60
CA ILE A 287 -18.42 26.33 17.24
C ILE A 287 -18.88 24.96 16.78
N SER A 288 -18.06 23.93 17.02
CA SER A 288 -18.38 22.55 16.69
C SER A 288 -17.64 21.58 17.60
N SER A 289 -18.11 20.33 17.64
CA SER A 289 -17.52 19.26 18.41
C SER A 289 -17.44 17.98 17.58
N ILE A 290 -16.37 17.21 17.75
CA ILE A 290 -16.19 15.91 17.11
C ILE A 290 -16.07 14.84 18.20
N VAL A 291 -16.88 13.79 18.07
CA VAL A 291 -16.89 12.62 18.95
C VAL A 291 -16.79 11.39 18.07
N VAL A 292 -15.79 10.55 18.30
CA VAL A 292 -15.62 9.28 17.60
C VAL A 292 -16.69 8.29 18.09
N PRO A 293 -17.53 7.73 17.21
CA PRO A 293 -18.54 6.74 17.61
C PRO A 293 -17.91 5.51 18.28
N THR A 294 -18.57 4.97 19.32
CA THR A 294 -18.07 3.77 20.03
C THR A 294 -18.70 2.46 19.55
N LEU A 295 -19.75 2.52 18.73
CA LEU A 295 -20.39 1.35 18.13
C LEU A 295 -19.64 0.93 16.88
N SER A 296 -19.35 -0.37 16.74
CA SER A 296 -18.57 -0.94 15.62
C SER A 296 -17.25 -0.19 15.39
N ASN A 297 -16.63 0.27 16.47
CA ASN A 297 -15.52 1.20 16.43
C ASN A 297 -14.25 0.53 15.90
N LYS A 298 -13.72 1.04 14.78
CA LYS A 298 -12.41 0.69 14.21
C LYS A 298 -11.34 1.74 14.53
N PHE A 299 -11.59 2.57 15.54
CA PHE A 299 -10.70 3.65 15.97
C PHE A 299 -10.09 3.33 17.34
N GLU A 300 -8.77 3.30 17.41
CA GLU A 300 -8.01 3.14 18.64
C GLU A 300 -7.48 4.49 19.15
N ALA A 301 -7.23 4.59 20.45
CA ALA A 301 -6.67 5.81 21.02
C ALA A 301 -5.27 6.07 20.43
N GLY A 302 -5.03 7.29 19.95
CA GLY A 302 -3.79 7.66 19.26
C GLY A 302 -3.93 7.71 17.72
N MET A 303 -4.94 7.05 17.15
CA MET A 303 -5.31 7.28 15.75
C MET A 303 -5.72 8.74 15.54
N TYR A 304 -5.59 9.22 14.31
CA TYR A 304 -5.88 10.62 13.97
C TYR A 304 -7.23 10.79 13.30
N LEU A 305 -7.77 12.00 13.40
CA LEU A 305 -8.92 12.47 12.62
C LEU A 305 -8.45 13.58 11.69
N ILE A 306 -9.07 13.67 10.51
CA ILE A 306 -8.93 14.80 9.58
C ILE A 306 -10.25 15.57 9.60
N ALA A 307 -10.20 16.87 9.86
CA ALA A 307 -11.39 17.72 9.89
C ALA A 307 -11.15 19.04 9.16
N ASN A 308 -12.20 19.55 8.53
CA ASN A 308 -12.22 20.95 8.08
C ASN A 308 -12.32 21.88 9.29
N VAL A 309 -11.59 22.99 9.25
CA VAL A 309 -11.67 24.04 10.26
C VAL A 309 -12.97 24.83 10.04
N PRO A 310 -13.88 24.89 11.02
CA PRO A 310 -15.11 25.67 10.89
C PRO A 310 -14.83 27.16 10.74
N GLU A 311 -15.68 27.88 10.00
CA GLU A 311 -15.60 29.33 9.91
C GLU A 311 -15.66 29.98 11.30
N GLY A 312 -14.74 30.91 11.57
CA GLY A 312 -14.62 31.61 12.85
C GLY A 312 -13.87 30.84 13.95
N ALA A 313 -13.45 29.59 13.70
CA ALA A 313 -12.65 28.84 14.67
C ALA A 313 -11.23 29.38 14.74
N THR A 314 -10.76 29.66 15.96
CA THR A 314 -9.38 30.11 16.22
C THR A 314 -8.56 29.04 16.94
N ALA A 315 -9.19 28.11 17.66
CA ALA A 315 -8.46 27.01 18.29
C ALA A 315 -9.23 25.69 18.26
N LEU A 316 -8.49 24.60 18.15
CA LEU A 316 -8.96 23.23 18.39
C LEU A 316 -8.43 22.75 19.74
N HIS A 317 -9.33 22.25 20.60
CA HIS A 317 -8.99 21.52 21.81
C HIS A 317 -9.38 20.06 21.66
N PHE A 318 -8.46 19.13 21.91
CA PHE A 318 -8.71 17.70 21.73
C PHE A 318 -8.12 16.88 22.88
N SER A 319 -8.79 15.77 23.20
CA SER A 319 -8.37 14.86 24.26
C SER A 319 -7.44 13.78 23.71
N ILE A 320 -6.34 13.52 24.42
CA ILE A 320 -5.44 12.39 24.16
C ILE A 320 -5.39 11.48 25.38
N LEU A 321 -5.23 10.17 25.15
CA LEU A 321 -4.99 9.20 26.21
C LEU A 321 -3.50 9.19 26.55
N ASN A 322 -3.14 9.32 27.84
CA ASN A 322 -1.74 9.47 28.24
C ASN A 322 -0.85 8.24 27.93
N THR A 323 -1.46 7.09 27.68
CA THR A 323 -0.77 5.83 27.33
C THR A 323 -0.75 5.54 25.84
N ALA A 324 -1.47 6.31 25.03
CA ALA A 324 -1.48 6.15 23.58
C ALA A 324 -0.30 6.89 22.95
N GLU A 325 0.15 6.40 21.79
CA GLU A 325 1.13 7.12 20.97
C GLU A 325 0.54 8.43 20.46
N PHE A 326 1.38 9.46 20.42
CA PHE A 326 1.05 10.73 19.78
C PHE A 326 1.91 10.86 18.54
N ASP A 327 1.30 10.77 17.38
CA ASP A 327 1.98 10.96 16.10
C ASP A 327 2.30 12.45 15.86
N LYS A 328 1.36 13.22 15.29
CA LYS A 328 1.54 14.66 15.02
C LYS A 328 0.21 15.36 14.78
N VAL A 329 0.20 16.68 14.87
CA VAL A 329 -0.86 17.54 14.30
C VAL A 329 -0.38 18.13 12.98
N VAL A 330 -1.23 18.13 11.95
CA VAL A 330 -0.96 18.76 10.66
C VAL A 330 -2.01 19.82 10.39
N LEU A 331 -1.58 21.05 10.09
CA LEU A 331 -2.43 22.19 9.72
C LEU A 331 -2.13 22.55 8.26
N SER A 332 -3.15 22.61 7.41
CA SER A 332 -2.96 22.88 5.98
C SER A 332 -4.08 23.70 5.36
N ASN A 333 -3.73 24.42 4.29
CA ASN A 333 -4.64 25.13 3.40
C ASN A 333 -4.91 24.39 2.07
N SER A 334 -4.38 23.17 1.94
CA SER A 334 -4.64 22.32 0.78
C SER A 334 -6.07 21.77 0.79
N ASP A 335 -6.64 21.67 -0.41
CA ASP A 335 -7.94 21.02 -0.63
C ASP A 335 -7.78 19.51 -0.90
N ARG A 336 -6.54 19.02 -1.05
CA ARG A 336 -6.19 17.61 -1.29
C ARG A 336 -6.18 16.83 0.02
N ILE A 337 -6.72 15.62 0.01
CA ILE A 337 -6.82 14.81 1.24
C ILE A 337 -5.46 14.20 1.61
N GLU A 338 -4.69 13.83 0.60
CA GLU A 338 -3.36 13.23 0.73
C GLU A 338 -2.31 14.21 1.27
N ASP A 339 -2.58 15.51 1.24
CA ASP A 339 -1.70 16.52 1.81
C ASP A 339 -1.79 16.59 3.34
N MET A 340 -2.83 15.99 3.92
CA MET A 340 -2.98 15.87 5.37
C MET A 340 -2.04 14.82 5.97
N GLU A 341 -1.47 13.95 5.14
CA GLU A 341 -0.36 13.06 5.50
C GLU A 341 0.88 13.52 4.72
N PRO A 342 1.68 14.47 5.23
CA PRO A 342 2.71 15.12 4.42
C PRO A 342 3.88 14.19 4.06
N GLU A 343 4.15 13.18 4.90
CA GLU A 343 5.33 12.32 4.77
C GLU A 343 5.13 11.18 3.78
N TRP A 344 6.20 10.86 3.05
CA TRP A 344 6.30 9.68 2.19
C TRP A 344 7.11 8.60 2.87
N VAL A 345 6.65 7.35 2.76
CA VAL A 345 7.33 6.19 3.31
C VAL A 345 8.09 5.47 2.20
N PRO A 346 9.41 5.24 2.36
CA PRO A 346 10.16 4.40 1.43
C PRO A 346 9.79 2.93 1.66
N ASN A 347 9.52 2.23 0.56
CA ASN A 347 9.41 0.77 0.56
C ASN A 347 10.69 0.25 -0.07
N ASP A 348 11.64 -0.12 0.78
CA ASP A 348 12.96 -0.59 0.33
C ASP A 348 12.86 -1.84 -0.54
N GLU A 349 13.71 -1.89 -1.56
CA GLU A 349 13.92 -3.06 -2.40
C GLU A 349 14.32 -4.26 -1.52
N HIS A 350 13.69 -5.40 -1.74
CA HIS A 350 14.01 -6.62 -1.01
C HIS A 350 13.66 -7.89 -1.78
N LEU A 351 14.21 -9.00 -1.28
CA LEU A 351 13.85 -10.35 -1.72
C LEU A 351 12.98 -11.02 -0.67
N CYS A 352 11.86 -11.61 -1.11
CA CYS A 352 10.94 -12.31 -0.22
C CYS A 352 10.60 -13.70 -0.80
N ALA A 353 10.50 -14.73 0.03
CA ALA A 353 10.34 -16.11 -0.45
C ALA A 353 9.02 -16.32 -1.22
N VAL A 354 9.08 -16.97 -2.39
CA VAL A 354 7.87 -17.29 -3.20
C VAL A 354 7.01 -18.38 -2.54
N VAL A 355 7.69 -19.34 -1.91
CA VAL A 355 7.12 -20.51 -1.24
C VAL A 355 7.57 -20.54 0.22
N GLY A 356 6.80 -21.19 1.07
CA GLY A 356 7.22 -21.43 2.45
C GLY A 356 8.52 -22.24 2.53
N SER A 357 9.26 -22.06 3.62
CA SER A 357 10.58 -22.68 3.75
C SER A 357 10.52 -24.19 3.97
N SER A 358 11.38 -24.94 3.29
CA SER A 358 11.64 -26.38 3.49
C SER A 358 13.00 -26.63 4.13
N VAL A 359 13.14 -27.73 4.88
CA VAL A 359 14.45 -28.15 5.41
C VAL A 359 15.24 -28.88 4.33
N VAL A 360 16.40 -28.33 3.96
CA VAL A 360 17.36 -28.96 3.04
C VAL A 360 18.69 -29.11 3.76
N GLY A 361 19.02 -30.34 4.15
CA GLY A 361 20.15 -30.61 5.05
C GLY A 361 19.92 -30.00 6.42
N SER A 362 20.73 -29.00 6.80
CA SER A 362 20.61 -28.27 8.08
C SER A 362 20.14 -26.82 7.90
N LYS A 363 19.53 -26.49 6.76
CA LYS A 363 19.13 -25.12 6.39
C LYS A 363 17.67 -25.07 5.99
N LEU A 364 16.96 -24.02 6.41
CA LEU A 364 15.68 -23.63 5.81
C LEU A 364 15.95 -23.05 4.43
N ARG A 365 15.17 -23.40 3.40
CA ARG A 365 15.28 -22.86 2.04
C ARG A 365 13.91 -22.67 1.41
N ALA A 366 13.75 -21.60 0.63
CA ALA A 366 12.59 -21.43 -0.24
C ALA A 366 12.88 -22.17 -1.55
N CYS A 367 12.44 -23.43 -1.68
CA CYS A 367 12.71 -24.26 -2.85
C CYS A 367 11.71 -25.42 -2.98
N ILE A 368 11.73 -26.09 -4.13
CA ILE A 368 10.93 -27.27 -4.43
C ILE A 368 11.69 -28.51 -3.95
N THR A 369 11.20 -29.16 -2.91
CA THR A 369 11.78 -30.41 -2.38
C THR A 369 10.98 -31.65 -2.76
N GLY A 370 9.83 -31.47 -3.41
CA GLY A 370 8.84 -32.54 -3.64
C GLY A 370 8.03 -32.89 -2.39
N GLY A 371 8.29 -32.25 -1.25
CA GLY A 371 7.56 -32.40 0.00
C GLY A 371 6.80 -31.14 0.41
N SER A 372 6.26 -31.17 1.62
CA SER A 372 5.64 -30.01 2.26
C SER A 372 6.66 -29.05 2.87
N THR A 373 6.20 -27.84 3.16
CA THR A 373 6.99 -26.86 3.89
C THR A 373 7.19 -27.29 5.35
N THR A 374 8.22 -26.73 5.97
CA THR A 374 8.53 -26.95 7.37
C THR A 374 7.34 -26.54 8.24
N ALA A 375 6.93 -27.44 9.13
CA ALA A 375 5.83 -27.22 10.07
C ALA A 375 6.26 -27.62 11.49
N SER A 376 5.44 -27.28 12.49
CA SER A 376 5.64 -27.64 13.90
C SER A 376 6.98 -27.16 14.50
N MET A 377 7.49 -26.02 14.03
CA MET A 377 8.68 -25.36 14.56
C MET A 377 8.25 -24.16 15.41
N THR A 378 8.97 -23.89 16.50
CA THR A 378 8.74 -22.67 17.30
C THR A 378 9.24 -21.45 16.54
N TRP A 379 8.70 -20.27 16.86
CA TRP A 379 9.23 -19.02 16.30
C TRP A 379 10.73 -18.84 16.59
N ALA A 380 11.17 -19.15 17.81
CA ALA A 380 12.57 -19.02 18.19
C ALA A 380 13.50 -19.91 17.35
N ASP A 381 13.11 -21.15 17.07
CA ASP A 381 13.88 -22.07 16.24
C ASP A 381 13.90 -21.61 14.77
N PHE A 382 12.75 -21.21 14.23
CA PHE A 382 12.66 -20.75 12.84
C PHE A 382 13.48 -19.48 12.61
N HIS A 383 13.37 -18.53 13.54
CA HIS A 383 14.16 -17.30 13.58
C HIS A 383 15.66 -17.62 13.65
N TYR A 384 16.08 -18.52 14.56
CA TYR A 384 17.47 -18.93 14.69
C TYR A 384 18.04 -19.47 13.37
N TYR A 385 17.34 -20.40 12.71
CA TYR A 385 17.83 -20.97 11.44
C TYR A 385 17.87 -19.93 10.30
N SER A 386 16.93 -18.99 10.27
CA SER A 386 16.92 -17.88 9.31
C SER A 386 18.14 -16.97 9.50
N VAL A 387 18.39 -16.56 10.74
CA VAL A 387 19.54 -15.72 11.11
C VAL A 387 20.86 -16.42 10.80
N GLN A 388 20.96 -17.73 11.05
CA GLN A 388 22.16 -18.50 10.68
C GLN A 388 22.47 -18.50 9.19
N ARG A 389 21.48 -18.25 8.33
CA ARG A 389 21.67 -18.09 6.88
C ARG A 389 21.99 -16.65 6.46
N GLY A 390 21.94 -15.69 7.36
CA GLY A 390 22.03 -14.26 7.01
C GLY A 390 20.72 -13.73 6.42
N MET A 391 19.59 -14.36 6.73
CA MET A 391 18.24 -13.99 6.29
C MET A 391 17.34 -13.70 7.51
N GLN A 392 16.14 -13.17 7.28
CA GLN A 392 15.08 -13.04 8.29
C GLN A 392 13.80 -13.70 7.80
N GLN A 393 12.83 -13.92 8.69
CA GLN A 393 11.47 -14.27 8.27
C GLN A 393 10.83 -13.04 7.60
N ILE A 394 9.74 -13.25 6.86
CA ILE A 394 8.92 -12.13 6.41
C ILE A 394 8.46 -11.35 7.65
N ASP A 395 8.55 -10.02 7.63
CA ASP A 395 8.08 -9.18 8.73
C ASP A 395 6.71 -8.56 8.43
N ALA A 396 6.09 -7.97 9.45
CA ALA A 396 4.77 -7.37 9.34
C ALA A 396 4.70 -6.25 8.28
N LEU A 397 5.79 -5.51 8.05
CA LEU A 397 5.82 -4.42 7.09
C LEU A 397 5.93 -4.96 5.66
N MET A 398 6.78 -5.96 5.42
CA MET A 398 6.84 -6.69 4.15
C MET A 398 5.48 -7.29 3.79
N HIS A 399 4.83 -7.95 4.75
CA HIS A 399 3.50 -8.54 4.55
C HIS A 399 2.43 -7.47 4.26
N SER A 400 2.43 -6.36 5.02
CA SER A 400 1.52 -5.22 4.79
C SER A 400 1.71 -4.60 3.40
N ARG A 401 2.95 -4.45 2.93
CA ARG A 401 3.25 -3.95 1.57
C ARG A 401 2.67 -4.86 0.50
N ILE A 402 2.87 -6.17 0.62
CA ILE A 402 2.34 -7.17 -0.31
C ILE A 402 0.80 -7.12 -0.34
N ALA A 403 0.15 -7.03 0.83
CA ALA A 403 -1.31 -6.87 0.93
C ALA A 403 -1.82 -5.57 0.27
N ASN A 404 -1.15 -4.43 0.52
CA ASN A 404 -1.52 -3.16 -0.10
C ASN A 404 -1.36 -3.17 -1.63
N LEU A 405 -0.31 -3.82 -2.15
CA LEU A 405 -0.16 -4.01 -3.60
C LEU A 405 -1.25 -4.92 -4.17
N PHE A 406 -1.75 -5.89 -3.41
CA PHE A 406 -2.87 -6.73 -3.85
C PHE A 406 -4.14 -5.88 -4.02
N TYR A 407 -4.48 -5.06 -3.02
CA TYR A 407 -5.62 -4.15 -3.10
C TYR A 407 -5.48 -3.18 -4.28
N ALA A 408 -4.28 -2.65 -4.49
CA ALA A 408 -3.95 -1.75 -5.59
C ALA A 408 -3.95 -2.42 -6.97
N LYS A 409 -3.70 -3.73 -7.06
CA LYS A 409 -3.75 -4.46 -8.34
C LYS A 409 -5.19 -4.82 -8.72
N TYR A 410 -5.96 -5.29 -7.75
CA TYR A 410 -7.25 -5.95 -8.02
C TYR A 410 -8.48 -5.11 -7.69
N GLY A 411 -8.32 -3.99 -6.99
CA GLY A 411 -9.44 -3.12 -6.64
C GLY A 411 -10.41 -3.76 -5.65
N ARG A 412 -9.94 -4.72 -4.86
CA ARG A 412 -10.77 -5.47 -3.92
C ARG A 412 -9.97 -5.99 -2.74
N ARG A 413 -10.64 -6.34 -1.65
CA ARG A 413 -10.03 -6.77 -0.38
C ARG A 413 -9.92 -8.28 -0.24
N ASP A 414 -10.75 -9.06 -0.93
CA ASP A 414 -10.73 -10.52 -0.81
C ASP A 414 -9.76 -11.18 -1.81
N SER A 415 -8.55 -11.47 -1.33
CA SER A 415 -7.54 -12.18 -2.11
C SER A 415 -7.87 -13.64 -2.39
N GLN A 416 -8.67 -14.28 -1.52
CA GLN A 416 -9.01 -15.69 -1.65
C GLN A 416 -10.11 -15.89 -2.68
N GLU A 417 -11.07 -14.97 -2.77
CA GLU A 417 -12.05 -14.97 -3.85
C GLU A 417 -11.45 -14.47 -5.18
N GLN A 418 -10.42 -13.63 -5.13
CA GLN A 418 -9.73 -13.19 -6.36
C GLN A 418 -8.82 -14.26 -6.97
N CYS A 419 -7.93 -14.85 -6.17
CA CYS A 419 -6.87 -15.73 -6.65
C CYS A 419 -7.06 -17.20 -6.22
N GLY A 420 -8.09 -17.52 -5.44
CA GLY A 420 -8.28 -18.82 -4.80
C GLY A 420 -7.61 -18.87 -3.41
N ALA A 421 -7.87 -19.92 -2.62
CA ALA A 421 -7.19 -20.12 -1.33
C ALA A 421 -6.20 -21.31 -1.35
N GLY A 422 -6.21 -22.08 -2.44
CA GLY A 422 -5.49 -23.34 -2.52
C GLY A 422 -6.08 -24.43 -1.60
N SER A 423 -5.51 -25.63 -1.66
CA SER A 423 -5.96 -26.76 -0.84
C SER A 423 -5.66 -26.52 0.64
N HIS A 424 -6.62 -26.76 1.53
CA HIS A 424 -6.46 -26.56 2.98
C HIS A 424 -5.71 -27.72 3.64
N THR A 425 -4.41 -27.79 3.39
CA THR A 425 -3.52 -28.77 4.01
C THR A 425 -2.09 -28.25 4.07
N ASN A 426 -1.46 -28.44 5.23
CA ASN A 426 -0.03 -28.18 5.40
C ASN A 426 0.85 -29.15 4.57
N ASN A 427 0.29 -30.27 4.09
CA ASN A 427 1.01 -31.24 3.25
C ASN A 427 1.07 -30.84 1.77
N ARG A 428 0.62 -29.63 1.41
CA ARG A 428 0.69 -29.10 0.04
C ARG A 428 2.15 -29.03 -0.42
N THR A 429 2.48 -29.78 -1.47
CA THR A 429 3.79 -29.74 -2.11
C THR A 429 4.01 -28.37 -2.76
N THR A 430 5.17 -27.77 -2.53
CA THR A 430 5.54 -26.49 -3.15
C THR A 430 5.93 -26.65 -4.62
N GLY A 431 5.82 -25.57 -5.40
CA GLY A 431 6.26 -25.51 -6.79
C GLY A 431 5.15 -25.70 -7.82
N GLY A 432 3.88 -25.78 -7.40
CA GLY A 432 2.75 -25.93 -8.31
C GLY A 432 2.60 -24.75 -9.29
N THR A 433 3.16 -23.58 -8.96
CA THR A 433 3.10 -22.36 -9.77
C THR A 433 4.33 -22.15 -10.66
N ALA A 434 5.35 -23.02 -10.59
CA ALA A 434 6.62 -22.81 -11.28
C ALA A 434 6.45 -22.72 -12.80
N SER A 435 5.65 -23.62 -13.40
CA SER A 435 5.40 -23.66 -14.85
C SER A 435 4.56 -22.50 -15.40
N ARG A 436 4.09 -21.58 -14.54
CA ARG A 436 3.20 -20.47 -14.90
C ARG A 436 3.81 -19.10 -14.62
N GLY A 437 5.03 -19.05 -14.10
CA GLY A 437 5.73 -17.80 -13.83
C GLY A 437 4.93 -16.89 -12.90
N MET A 438 4.80 -15.62 -13.27
CA MET A 438 4.06 -14.58 -12.56
C MET A 438 2.55 -14.59 -12.81
N THR A 439 2.02 -15.60 -13.52
CA THR A 439 0.58 -15.70 -13.80
C THR A 439 -0.17 -16.01 -12.51
N ASP A 440 -1.03 -15.10 -12.10
CA ASP A 440 -1.89 -15.31 -10.93
C ASP A 440 -3.00 -16.33 -11.27
N THR A 441 -3.42 -17.07 -10.25
CA THR A 441 -4.60 -17.94 -10.34
C THR A 441 -5.88 -17.12 -10.20
N ILE A 442 -7.02 -17.76 -10.48
CA ILE A 442 -8.36 -17.20 -10.28
C ILE A 442 -9.09 -17.97 -9.17
N GLY A 443 -9.98 -17.28 -8.45
CA GLY A 443 -10.83 -17.85 -7.41
C GLY A 443 -12.07 -18.56 -7.94
N TYR A 444 -12.93 -18.99 -7.01
CA TYR A 444 -14.06 -19.88 -7.30
C TYR A 444 -15.14 -19.21 -8.16
N GLU A 445 -15.53 -17.97 -7.88
CA GLU A 445 -16.59 -17.27 -8.62
C GLU A 445 -16.20 -17.11 -10.10
N GLU A 446 -14.98 -16.65 -10.40
CA GLU A 446 -14.52 -16.55 -11.79
C GLU A 446 -14.43 -17.96 -12.44
N ALA A 447 -13.86 -18.94 -11.75
CA ALA A 447 -13.70 -20.28 -12.30
C ALA A 447 -15.06 -20.96 -12.59
N SER A 448 -16.03 -20.80 -11.69
CA SER A 448 -17.38 -21.36 -11.82
C SER A 448 -18.19 -20.69 -12.95
N SER A 449 -17.94 -19.40 -13.22
CA SER A 449 -18.52 -18.69 -14.36
C SER A 449 -18.06 -19.25 -15.71
N ILE A 450 -16.86 -19.82 -15.76
CA ILE A 450 -16.28 -20.45 -16.96
C ILE A 450 -16.71 -21.94 -17.05
N ASN A 451 -16.59 -22.67 -15.93
CA ASN A 451 -17.00 -24.07 -15.84
C ASN A 451 -17.80 -24.30 -14.55
N PRO A 452 -19.14 -24.44 -14.63
CA PRO A 452 -20.00 -24.64 -13.44
C PRO A 452 -19.73 -25.93 -12.65
N ASN A 453 -18.92 -26.85 -13.17
CA ASN A 453 -18.60 -28.13 -12.53
C ASN A 453 -17.28 -28.11 -11.74
N VAL A 454 -16.65 -26.94 -11.55
CA VAL A 454 -15.49 -26.82 -10.67
C VAL A 454 -15.84 -27.24 -9.24
N THR A 455 -14.83 -27.69 -8.49
CA THR A 455 -15.02 -28.14 -7.11
C THR A 455 -15.49 -26.99 -6.22
N ASN A 456 -16.73 -27.05 -5.73
CA ASN A 456 -17.22 -26.18 -4.68
C ASN A 456 -17.00 -26.87 -3.31
N SER A 457 -15.96 -26.46 -2.60
CA SER A 457 -15.64 -26.97 -1.27
C SER A 457 -15.20 -25.82 -0.37
N LEU A 458 -15.95 -25.60 0.72
CA LEU A 458 -15.67 -24.55 1.69
C LEU A 458 -14.91 -25.10 2.91
N ILE A 459 -14.00 -24.30 3.45
CA ILE A 459 -13.44 -24.47 4.81
C ILE A 459 -14.23 -23.61 5.78
N GLU A 460 -14.66 -24.22 6.88
CA GLU A 460 -15.43 -23.57 7.94
C GLU A 460 -16.67 -22.80 7.42
N ASN A 461 -17.23 -23.24 6.29
CA ASN A 461 -18.31 -22.58 5.55
C ASN A 461 -18.02 -21.11 5.17
N SER A 462 -16.74 -20.74 5.04
CA SER A 462 -16.31 -19.36 4.76
C SER A 462 -15.47 -19.26 3.49
N VAL A 463 -14.42 -20.06 3.34
CA VAL A 463 -13.42 -19.89 2.27
C VAL A 463 -13.45 -21.03 1.26
N HIS A 464 -13.55 -20.71 -0.03
CA HIS A 464 -13.47 -21.70 -1.11
C HIS A 464 -12.06 -22.29 -1.20
N GLN A 465 -11.95 -23.62 -1.14
CA GLN A 465 -10.70 -24.33 -1.37
C GLN A 465 -10.31 -24.31 -2.85
N TYR A 466 -9.02 -24.53 -3.07
CA TYR A 466 -8.35 -24.59 -4.36
C TYR A 466 -8.19 -23.23 -5.03
N ALA A 467 -7.56 -23.27 -6.18
CA ALA A 467 -7.38 -22.16 -7.10
C ALA A 467 -7.43 -22.73 -8.52
N TRP A 468 -7.56 -21.87 -9.53
CA TRP A 468 -7.63 -22.31 -10.92
C TRP A 468 -6.74 -21.46 -11.82
N TYR A 469 -6.26 -22.05 -12.90
CA TYR A 469 -5.74 -21.29 -14.03
C TYR A 469 -6.79 -21.21 -15.12
N ARG A 470 -6.98 -20.01 -15.67
CA ARG A 470 -7.77 -19.80 -16.89
C ARG A 470 -6.95 -20.23 -18.09
N GLU A 471 -7.55 -21.05 -18.95
CA GLU A 471 -6.90 -21.61 -20.13
C GLU A 471 -7.82 -21.56 -21.35
N LYS A 472 -7.28 -22.00 -22.49
CA LYS A 472 -8.04 -22.23 -23.73
C LYS A 472 -8.04 -23.71 -24.06
N ASP A 473 -9.19 -24.25 -24.43
CA ASP A 473 -9.31 -25.60 -24.96
C ASP A 473 -8.76 -25.70 -26.40
N ASP A 474 -8.75 -26.91 -26.96
CA ASP A 474 -8.27 -27.19 -28.33
C ASP A 474 -9.04 -26.43 -29.43
N TYR A 475 -10.21 -25.88 -29.12
CA TYR A 475 -11.07 -25.12 -30.02
C TYR A 475 -11.02 -23.61 -29.75
N GLY A 476 -10.19 -23.16 -28.80
CA GLY A 476 -10.04 -21.77 -28.40
C GLY A 476 -11.11 -21.26 -27.41
N GLY A 477 -11.98 -22.14 -26.90
CA GLY A 477 -12.96 -21.85 -25.86
C GLY A 477 -12.29 -21.69 -24.49
N ALA A 478 -12.87 -20.88 -23.61
CA ALA A 478 -12.36 -20.71 -22.25
C ALA A 478 -12.58 -21.99 -21.43
N THR A 479 -11.54 -22.43 -20.72
CA THR A 479 -11.60 -23.55 -19.76
C THR A 479 -10.80 -23.19 -18.51
N VAL A 480 -10.86 -24.03 -17.48
CA VAL A 480 -10.12 -23.85 -16.23
C VAL A 480 -9.48 -25.15 -15.77
N THR A 481 -8.27 -25.04 -15.23
CA THR A 481 -7.54 -26.15 -14.62
C THR A 481 -7.39 -25.91 -13.13
N GLN A 482 -7.99 -26.79 -12.33
CA GLN A 482 -7.89 -26.73 -10.87
C GLN A 482 -6.47 -27.07 -10.42
N VAL A 483 -5.96 -26.31 -9.44
CA VAL A 483 -4.66 -26.49 -8.82
C VAL A 483 -4.77 -26.44 -7.29
N ASN A 484 -3.81 -27.08 -6.62
CA ASN A 484 -3.74 -27.07 -5.16
C ASN A 484 -3.01 -25.83 -4.63
N ASN A 485 -2.11 -25.28 -5.43
CA ASN A 485 -1.29 -24.12 -5.11
C ASN A 485 -1.91 -22.87 -5.76
N ILE A 486 -2.06 -21.82 -4.97
CA ILE A 486 -2.48 -20.50 -5.43
C ILE A 486 -1.26 -19.77 -6.01
N CYS A 487 -1.46 -18.88 -6.96
CA CYS A 487 -0.51 -17.82 -7.30
C CYS A 487 -1.20 -16.47 -7.12
N CYS A 488 -0.70 -15.62 -6.22
CA CYS A 488 -1.22 -14.27 -6.02
C CYS A 488 -0.05 -13.29 -5.93
N LEU A 489 -0.03 -12.29 -6.81
CA LEU A 489 1.11 -11.39 -7.00
C LEU A 489 2.43 -12.12 -7.26
N GLY A 490 2.39 -13.32 -7.86
CA GLY A 490 3.57 -14.17 -8.04
C GLY A 490 3.98 -14.99 -6.82
N TYR A 491 3.31 -14.88 -5.68
CA TYR A 491 3.56 -15.72 -4.50
C TYR A 491 2.70 -16.97 -4.50
N GLU A 492 3.25 -18.09 -4.03
CA GLU A 492 2.53 -19.36 -3.97
C GLU A 492 1.85 -19.64 -2.63
N ASP A 493 2.46 -19.17 -1.54
CA ASP A 493 2.09 -19.61 -0.18
C ASP A 493 1.71 -18.46 0.76
N ILE A 494 2.02 -17.20 0.43
CA ILE A 494 1.73 -16.02 1.28
C ILE A 494 0.21 -15.77 1.43
N TYR A 495 -0.57 -16.21 0.44
CA TYR A 495 -2.02 -16.05 0.44
C TYR A 495 -2.69 -17.42 0.51
N GLY A 496 -3.66 -17.56 1.41
CA GLY A 496 -4.58 -18.71 1.42
C GLY A 496 -4.09 -19.96 2.15
N HIS A 497 -4.94 -20.43 3.08
CA HIS A 497 -4.94 -21.76 3.70
C HIS A 497 -3.59 -22.37 4.09
N LYS A 498 -2.62 -21.52 4.46
CA LYS A 498 -1.32 -21.92 4.98
C LYS A 498 -0.95 -21.00 6.11
N TYR A 499 -0.29 -21.57 7.11
CA TYR A 499 0.19 -20.83 8.27
C TYR A 499 1.50 -20.15 7.90
N ASP A 500 1.56 -18.83 8.11
CA ASP A 500 2.77 -18.03 8.00
C ASP A 500 3.23 -17.56 9.37
N MET A 501 4.56 -17.51 9.53
CA MET A 501 5.23 -17.07 10.74
C MET A 501 6.02 -15.81 10.42
N MET A 502 5.70 -14.72 11.14
CA MET A 502 6.29 -13.40 10.89
C MET A 502 7.36 -13.04 11.94
N ASP A 503 8.39 -12.31 11.50
CA ASP A 503 9.28 -11.56 12.38
C ASP A 503 8.71 -10.14 12.66
N GLY A 504 9.22 -9.47 13.70
CA GLY A 504 8.87 -8.07 13.98
C GLY A 504 7.49 -7.85 14.59
N VAL A 505 6.86 -8.90 15.13
CA VAL A 505 5.62 -8.82 15.91
C VAL A 505 5.85 -9.25 17.35
N ASP A 506 5.18 -8.61 18.31
CA ASP A 506 5.25 -9.03 19.71
C ASP A 506 4.39 -10.29 19.96
N LEU A 507 4.94 -11.22 20.75
CA LEU A 507 4.25 -12.43 21.22
C LEU A 507 3.72 -12.24 22.66
N PRO A 508 2.55 -12.83 22.99
CA PRO A 508 1.76 -13.71 22.13
C PRO A 508 0.83 -12.93 21.19
N ASN A 509 0.83 -13.34 19.91
CA ASN A 509 -0.16 -12.94 18.92
C ASN A 509 -1.47 -13.74 19.13
N ASP A 510 -1.95 -13.78 20.38
CA ASP A 510 -3.14 -14.52 20.82
C ASP A 510 -4.19 -13.60 21.48
N THR A 511 -4.09 -12.28 21.29
CA THR A 511 -4.98 -11.28 21.92
C THR A 511 -6.47 -11.42 21.56
N GLY A 512 -6.87 -12.49 20.89
CA GLY A 512 -8.26 -12.74 20.52
C GLY A 512 -8.75 -11.82 19.41
N ASN A 513 -7.85 -11.03 18.81
CA ASN A 513 -8.11 -10.33 17.56
C ASN A 513 -8.03 -11.32 16.39
N SER A 514 -9.03 -12.21 16.34
CA SER A 514 -9.44 -12.89 15.12
C SER A 514 -10.16 -11.85 14.25
N GLY A 515 -9.37 -10.99 13.60
CA GLY A 515 -9.85 -9.97 12.66
C GLY A 515 -10.02 -10.52 11.26
#